data_AF-A0A349JG30-F1
#
_entry.id   AF-A0A349JG30-F1
#
_cell.length_a   1.000
_cell.length_b   1.000
_cell.length_c   1.000
_cell.angle_alpha   90.00
_cell.angle_beta   90.00
_cell.angle_gamma   90.00
#
_symmetry.space_group_name_H-M   'P 1'
#
loop_
_entity.id
_entity.type
_entity.pdbx_description
1 polymer ?
#
loop_
_entity_poly.entity_id
_entity_poly.type
_entity_poly.pdbx_seq_one_letter_code
_entity_poly.pdbx_strand_id
1 'polypeptide(L)'
;MREKWFIDAAKKPKKGIGLGEKDDFIKDIPRLVNLVCREIDQIIKDSLRLVYKDLRTINLGVITQCVIFLDRQTKAVWNHQMTLTGSQIENKFEQPTVDLPGTTGSLGYALTPALDNLSKFRLGVLSWEEVVNFEKEVSAAINNFINSIFDDRLKLGSQALVEAMIFYNEFLEKQERYQQETPAQRETERAWIDSQWAEIKKLEKGIELILNPFP
;
A
#
# COMPACT_ATOMS: atom_id res chain seq x y z
N MET A 1 -5.95 -31.84 -12.58
CA MET A 1 -4.62 -31.20 -12.51
C MET A 1 -3.82 -31.65 -13.72
N ARG A 2 -3.34 -30.74 -14.57
CA ARG A 2 -2.36 -31.12 -15.62
C ARG A 2 -1.01 -31.22 -14.94
N GLU A 3 -0.40 -32.41 -14.94
CA GLU A 3 1.01 -32.56 -14.57
C GLU A 3 1.83 -31.65 -15.51
N LYS A 4 2.58 -30.72 -14.93
CA LYS A 4 3.42 -29.79 -15.66
C LYS A 4 4.82 -30.40 -15.74
N TRP A 5 5.30 -30.59 -16.96
CA TRP A 5 6.57 -31.25 -17.29
C TRP A 5 7.45 -30.25 -18.05
N PHE A 6 8.76 -30.36 -17.91
CA PHE A 6 9.67 -29.74 -18.88
C PHE A 6 9.51 -30.45 -20.22
N ILE A 7 9.68 -29.72 -21.32
CA ILE A 7 9.60 -30.28 -22.66
C ILE A 7 11.01 -30.22 -23.25
N ASP A 8 11.56 -31.38 -23.64
CA ASP A 8 12.86 -31.43 -24.30
C ASP A 8 12.79 -31.06 -25.78
N ALA A 9 13.95 -30.96 -26.43
CA ALA A 9 14.05 -30.65 -27.86
C ALA A 9 13.30 -31.65 -28.76
N ALA A 10 13.03 -32.87 -28.27
CA ALA A 10 12.25 -33.89 -28.96
C ALA A 10 10.76 -33.87 -28.58
N LYS A 11 10.29 -32.79 -27.92
CA LYS A 11 8.93 -32.59 -27.41
C LYS A 11 8.47 -33.61 -26.36
N LYS A 12 9.39 -34.28 -25.67
CA LYS A 12 9.06 -35.26 -24.63
C LYS A 12 9.03 -34.63 -23.24
N PRO A 13 8.10 -35.05 -22.37
CA PRO A 13 8.03 -34.57 -21.00
C PRO A 13 9.20 -35.09 -20.16
N LYS A 14 9.81 -34.20 -19.36
CA LYS A 14 10.86 -34.48 -18.37
C LYS A 14 10.46 -33.92 -17.00
N LYS A 15 10.76 -34.66 -15.93
CA LYS A 15 10.50 -34.21 -14.54
C LYS A 15 11.46 -33.10 -14.08
N GLY A 16 12.60 -32.97 -14.74
CA GLY A 16 13.62 -31.99 -14.42
C GLY A 16 14.61 -31.78 -15.56
N ILE A 17 15.39 -30.72 -15.44
CA ILE A 17 16.45 -30.35 -16.38
C ILE A 17 17.83 -30.55 -15.77
N GLY A 18 18.77 -31.03 -16.60
CA GLY A 18 20.16 -31.28 -16.20
C GLY A 18 21.02 -30.02 -16.20
N LEU A 19 22.30 -30.15 -15.83
CA LEU A 19 23.25 -29.04 -15.67
C LEU A 19 23.30 -28.08 -16.88
N GLY A 20 23.39 -28.59 -18.11
CA GLY A 20 23.49 -27.76 -19.32
C GLY A 20 22.21 -26.94 -19.61
N GLU A 21 21.04 -27.58 -19.57
CA GLU A 21 19.73 -26.92 -19.78
C GLU A 21 19.42 -25.93 -18.64
N LYS A 22 19.86 -26.23 -17.43
CA LYS A 22 19.63 -25.43 -16.23
C LYS A 22 20.47 -24.17 -16.18
N ASP A 23 21.73 -24.21 -16.65
CA ASP A 23 22.60 -23.03 -16.65
C ASP A 23 22.02 -21.92 -17.51
N ASP A 24 21.42 -22.25 -18.66
CA ASP A 24 20.76 -21.27 -19.51
C ASP A 24 19.46 -20.76 -18.87
N PHE A 25 18.68 -21.64 -18.24
CA PHE A 25 17.48 -21.25 -17.48
C PHE A 25 17.80 -20.27 -16.34
N ILE A 26 18.84 -20.53 -15.54
CA ILE A 26 19.19 -19.71 -14.38
C ILE A 26 19.83 -18.37 -14.80
N LYS A 27 20.59 -18.32 -15.91
CA LYS A 27 21.26 -17.09 -16.37
C LYS A 27 20.31 -15.96 -16.73
N ASP A 28 19.12 -16.28 -17.23
CA ASP A 28 18.14 -15.26 -17.65
C ASP A 28 17.30 -14.72 -16.49
N ILE A 29 17.22 -15.45 -15.37
CA ILE A 29 16.37 -15.08 -14.23
C ILE A 29 16.76 -13.72 -13.61
N PRO A 30 18.04 -13.38 -13.36
CA PRO A 30 18.39 -12.06 -12.86
C PRO A 30 17.96 -10.91 -13.79
N ARG A 31 17.97 -11.12 -15.12
CA ARG A 31 17.50 -10.12 -16.07
C ARG A 31 15.98 -9.95 -15.99
N LEU A 32 15.25 -11.05 -15.93
CA LEU A 32 13.79 -11.05 -15.79
C LEU A 32 13.35 -10.42 -14.46
N VAL A 33 14.04 -10.72 -13.35
CA VAL A 33 13.79 -10.10 -12.05
C VAL A 33 13.97 -8.58 -12.12
N ASN A 34 15.05 -8.11 -12.73
CA ASN A 34 15.27 -6.67 -12.87
C ASN A 34 14.18 -5.99 -13.70
N LEU A 35 13.68 -6.67 -14.74
CA LEU A 35 12.55 -6.18 -15.53
C LEU A 35 11.27 -6.12 -14.68
N VAL A 36 10.92 -7.22 -13.99
CA VAL A 36 9.77 -7.29 -13.09
C VAL A 36 9.84 -6.21 -12.01
N CYS A 37 11.01 -6.00 -11.40
CA CYS A 37 11.19 -4.94 -10.41
C CYS A 37 10.85 -3.55 -10.96
N ARG A 38 11.25 -3.25 -12.20
CA ARG A 38 10.95 -1.97 -12.85
C ARG A 38 9.47 -1.85 -13.21
N GLU A 39 8.87 -2.91 -13.72
CA GLU A 39 7.45 -2.93 -14.08
C GLU A 39 6.57 -2.73 -12.83
N ILE A 40 6.88 -3.44 -11.74
CA ILE A 40 6.14 -3.29 -10.48
C ILE A 40 6.34 -1.91 -9.88
N ASP A 41 7.57 -1.37 -9.89
CA ASP A 41 7.84 0.01 -9.46
C ASP A 41 6.96 1.02 -10.22
N GLN A 42 6.87 0.86 -11.54
CA GLN A 42 6.05 1.72 -12.39
C GLN A 42 4.55 1.56 -12.11
N ILE A 43 4.07 0.33 -11.97
CA ILE A 43 2.65 0.04 -11.65
C ILE A 43 2.25 0.67 -10.30
N ILE A 44 3.09 0.55 -9.28
CA ILE A 44 2.86 1.15 -7.97
C ILE A 44 2.78 2.68 -8.10
N LYS A 45 3.74 3.30 -8.80
CA LYS A 45 3.77 4.75 -9.03
C LYS A 45 2.52 5.24 -9.74
N ASP A 46 2.11 4.58 -10.82
CA ASP A 46 0.96 5.02 -11.59
C ASP A 46 -0.34 4.81 -10.81
N SER A 47 -0.48 3.70 -10.09
CA SER A 47 -1.66 3.43 -9.25
C SER A 47 -1.80 4.45 -8.13
N LEU A 48 -0.73 4.71 -7.37
CA LEU A 48 -0.76 5.67 -6.27
C LEU A 48 -0.88 7.11 -6.73
N ARG A 49 -0.34 7.45 -7.92
CA ARG A 49 -0.55 8.78 -8.52
C ARG A 49 -2.03 9.05 -8.79
N LEU A 50 -2.81 8.05 -9.23
CA LEU A 50 -4.25 8.20 -9.42
C LEU A 50 -4.95 8.47 -8.08
N VAL A 51 -4.63 7.70 -7.05
CA VAL A 51 -5.16 7.92 -5.69
C VAL A 51 -4.80 9.31 -5.17
N TYR A 52 -3.55 9.74 -5.38
CA TYR A 52 -3.10 11.06 -4.93
C TYR A 52 -3.82 12.20 -5.65
N LYS A 53 -4.09 12.03 -6.96
CA LYS A 53 -4.87 13.00 -7.73
C LYS A 53 -6.26 13.15 -7.13
N ASP A 54 -6.92 12.06 -6.77
CA ASP A 54 -8.23 12.08 -6.13
C ASP A 54 -8.17 12.72 -4.75
N LEU A 55 -7.17 12.39 -3.93
CA LEU A 55 -6.94 13.04 -2.63
C LEU A 55 -6.77 14.56 -2.77
N ARG A 56 -6.04 15.04 -3.79
CA ARG A 56 -5.88 16.47 -4.07
C ARG A 56 -7.17 17.17 -4.51
N THR A 57 -8.21 16.44 -4.92
CA THR A 57 -9.52 17.04 -5.19
C THR A 57 -10.30 17.38 -3.94
N ILE A 58 -9.93 16.80 -2.78
CA ILE A 58 -10.52 17.14 -1.49
C ILE A 58 -10.21 18.60 -1.19
N ASN A 59 -11.26 19.42 -1.06
CA ASN A 59 -11.11 20.85 -0.81
C ASN A 59 -10.71 21.13 0.64
N LEU A 60 -9.42 21.01 0.94
CA LEU A 60 -8.83 21.40 2.22
C LEU A 60 -8.86 22.92 2.45
N GLY A 61 -9.20 23.71 1.43
CA GLY A 61 -9.36 25.16 1.54
C GLY A 61 -10.46 25.54 2.54
N VAL A 62 -11.51 24.73 2.67
CA VAL A 62 -12.58 24.94 3.66
C VAL A 62 -12.04 24.78 5.08
N ILE A 63 -11.23 23.75 5.35
CA ILE A 63 -10.59 23.55 6.66
C ILE A 63 -9.69 24.74 6.99
N THR A 64 -8.88 25.17 6.02
CA THR A 64 -7.96 26.31 6.18
C THR A 64 -8.71 27.61 6.51
N GLN A 65 -9.89 27.82 5.92
CA GLN A 65 -10.76 28.95 6.24
C GLN A 65 -11.33 28.84 7.65
N CYS A 66 -11.75 27.66 8.10
CA CYS A 66 -12.25 27.47 9.47
C CYS A 66 -11.17 27.73 10.53
N VAL A 67 -9.91 27.40 10.24
CA VAL A 67 -8.77 27.60 11.16
C VAL A 67 -8.54 29.08 11.51
N ILE A 68 -8.97 30.04 10.68
CA ILE A 68 -8.78 31.47 10.98
C ILE A 68 -9.61 31.94 12.18
N PHE A 69 -10.70 31.23 12.50
CA PHE A 69 -11.61 31.57 13.60
C PHE A 69 -11.19 30.95 14.94
N LEU A 70 -10.14 30.13 14.95
CA LEU A 70 -9.61 29.54 16.16
C LEU A 70 -8.74 30.53 16.94
N ASP A 71 -8.66 30.33 18.25
CA ASP A 71 -7.69 31.02 19.09
C ASP A 71 -6.25 30.71 18.66
N ARG A 72 -5.32 31.58 19.04
CA ARG A 72 -3.92 31.54 18.58
C ARG A 72 -3.23 30.19 18.87
N GLN A 73 -3.52 29.58 20.02
CA GLN A 73 -2.88 28.33 20.42
C GLN A 73 -3.43 27.15 19.62
N THR A 74 -4.76 27.00 19.56
CA THR A 74 -5.42 25.93 18.79
C THR A 74 -5.04 26.03 17.31
N LYS A 75 -4.99 27.25 16.76
CA LYS A 75 -4.55 27.50 15.38
C LYS A 75 -3.11 27.02 15.11
N ALA A 76 -2.19 27.26 16.04
CA ALA A 76 -0.80 26.86 15.87
C ALA A 76 -0.66 25.32 15.85
N VAL A 77 -1.39 24.62 16.73
CA VAL A 77 -1.42 23.15 16.78
C VAL A 77 -1.95 22.58 15.48
N TRP A 78 -3.11 23.05 15.02
CA TRP A 78 -3.74 22.55 13.79
C TRP A 78 -2.91 22.84 12.55
N ASN A 79 -2.32 24.03 12.43
CA ASN A 79 -1.44 24.35 11.31
C ASN A 79 -0.21 23.45 11.28
N HIS A 80 0.37 23.15 12.45
CA HIS A 80 1.52 22.25 12.53
C HIS A 80 1.14 20.82 12.10
N GLN A 81 0.03 20.28 12.61
CA GLN A 81 -0.47 18.96 12.23
C GLN A 81 -0.80 18.88 10.74
N MET A 82 -1.56 19.85 10.22
CA MET A 82 -1.93 19.88 8.80
C MET A 82 -0.72 19.97 7.88
N THR A 83 0.30 20.75 8.25
CA THR A 83 1.56 20.84 7.49
C THR A 83 2.31 19.50 7.54
N LEU A 84 2.39 18.87 8.71
CA LEU A 84 3.10 17.61 8.90
C LEU A 84 2.42 16.48 8.11
N THR A 85 1.12 16.27 8.31
CA THR A 85 0.33 15.25 7.62
C THR A 85 0.30 15.51 6.12
N GLY A 86 0.11 16.77 5.69
CA GLY A 86 0.14 17.15 4.28
C GLY A 86 1.48 16.85 3.60
N SER A 87 2.60 17.20 4.25
CA SER A 87 3.94 16.92 3.72
C SER A 87 4.22 15.42 3.67
N GLN A 88 3.77 14.66 4.66
CA GLN A 88 3.91 13.20 4.66
C GLN A 88 3.15 12.56 3.50
N ILE A 89 1.92 13.00 3.24
CA ILE A 89 1.12 12.52 2.11
C ILE A 89 1.82 12.88 0.80
N GLU A 90 2.21 14.14 0.61
CA GLU A 90 2.86 14.58 -0.62
C GLU A 90 4.12 13.76 -0.93
N ASN A 91 5.05 13.66 0.02
CA ASN A 91 6.29 12.89 -0.18
C ASN A 91 6.01 11.42 -0.52
N LYS A 92 5.19 10.75 0.31
CA LYS A 92 4.91 9.32 0.18
C LYS A 92 4.13 8.94 -1.08
N PHE A 93 3.34 9.85 -1.64
CA PHE A 93 2.60 9.62 -2.88
C PHE A 93 3.34 10.10 -4.14
N GLU A 94 4.19 11.13 -4.04
CA GLU A 94 5.04 11.55 -5.16
C GLU A 94 6.21 10.58 -5.41
N GLN A 95 6.76 10.00 -4.34
CA GLN A 95 7.88 9.05 -4.40
C GLN A 95 7.57 7.72 -3.70
N PRO A 96 6.56 6.96 -4.17
CA PRO A 96 5.98 5.85 -3.41
C PRO A 96 6.91 4.65 -3.19
N THR A 97 7.93 4.49 -4.03
CA THR A 97 8.90 3.41 -3.93
C THR A 97 10.26 3.86 -3.39
N VAL A 98 10.40 5.15 -3.07
CA VAL A 98 11.55 5.70 -2.35
C VAL A 98 11.22 5.78 -0.85
N ASP A 99 10.04 6.29 -0.51
CA ASP A 99 9.56 6.43 0.87
C ASP A 99 8.94 5.12 1.38
N LEU A 100 9.73 4.05 1.38
CA LEU A 100 9.27 2.72 1.76
C LEU A 100 8.89 2.65 3.26
N PRO A 101 7.89 1.82 3.61
CA PRO A 101 7.44 1.70 4.99
C PRO A 101 8.44 0.92 5.85
N GLY A 102 8.86 1.50 6.98
CA GLY A 102 9.64 0.84 8.03
C GLY A 102 10.94 0.21 7.52
N THR A 103 11.09 -1.10 7.72
CA THR A 103 12.25 -1.90 7.29
C THR A 103 12.10 -2.49 5.88
N THR A 104 11.07 -2.10 5.13
CA THR A 104 10.84 -2.58 3.77
C THR A 104 12.00 -2.16 2.88
N GLY A 105 12.83 -3.12 2.48
CA GLY A 105 13.86 -2.91 1.48
C GLY A 105 13.26 -2.85 0.07
N SER A 106 14.10 -2.51 -0.91
CA SER A 106 13.69 -2.57 -2.32
C SER A 106 13.14 -3.96 -2.68
N LEU A 107 12.25 -4.04 -3.68
CA LEU A 107 11.73 -5.31 -4.18
C LEU A 107 12.85 -6.28 -4.59
N GLY A 108 13.93 -5.76 -5.19
CA GLY A 108 15.10 -6.57 -5.52
C GLY A 108 15.70 -7.27 -4.29
N TYR A 109 15.78 -6.57 -3.16
CA TYR A 109 16.23 -7.15 -1.89
C TYR A 109 15.24 -8.19 -1.35
N ALA A 110 13.93 -7.94 -1.46
CA ALA A 110 12.88 -8.88 -1.06
C ALA A 110 12.91 -10.19 -1.89
N LEU A 111 13.39 -10.13 -3.14
CA LEU A 111 13.51 -11.29 -4.02
C LEU A 111 14.81 -12.08 -3.84
N THR A 112 15.83 -11.52 -3.17
CA THR A 112 17.13 -12.17 -2.95
C THR A 112 17.01 -13.58 -2.35
N PRO A 113 16.20 -13.84 -1.30
CA PRO A 113 16.10 -15.18 -0.73
C PRO A 113 15.62 -16.24 -1.73
N ALA A 114 14.64 -15.91 -2.57
CA ALA A 114 14.11 -16.81 -3.60
C ALA A 114 15.18 -17.10 -4.67
N LEU A 115 15.94 -16.08 -5.07
CA LEU A 115 17.04 -16.22 -6.04
C LEU A 115 18.20 -17.03 -5.47
N ASP A 116 18.56 -16.81 -4.22
CA ASP A 116 19.60 -17.57 -3.53
C ASP A 116 19.20 -19.04 -3.41
N ASN A 117 17.94 -19.32 -3.06
CA ASN A 117 17.40 -20.67 -3.03
C ASN A 117 17.49 -21.34 -4.40
N LEU A 118 17.08 -20.65 -5.46
CA LEU A 118 17.20 -21.19 -6.82
C LEU A 118 18.66 -21.44 -7.23
N SER A 119 19.57 -20.56 -6.81
CA SER A 119 21.01 -20.68 -7.11
C SER A 119 21.68 -21.86 -6.42
N LYS A 120 21.19 -22.32 -5.26
CA LYS A 120 21.72 -23.50 -4.56
C LYS A 120 21.55 -24.78 -5.37
N PHE A 121 20.56 -24.83 -6.26
CA PHE A 121 20.36 -25.97 -7.16
C PHE A 121 21.38 -26.05 -8.30
N ARG A 122 22.37 -25.14 -8.39
CA ARG A 122 23.45 -25.14 -9.38
C ARG A 122 24.21 -26.46 -9.52
N LEU A 123 24.24 -27.33 -8.50
CA LEU A 123 24.96 -28.60 -8.54
C LEU A 123 24.09 -29.85 -8.82
N GLY A 124 22.76 -29.70 -8.90
CA GLY A 124 21.80 -30.82 -9.08
C GLY A 124 20.88 -30.71 -10.30
N VAL A 125 19.92 -31.64 -10.40
CA VAL A 125 18.78 -31.58 -11.35
C VAL A 125 17.77 -30.58 -10.80
N LEU A 126 17.30 -29.64 -11.64
CA LEU A 126 16.19 -28.75 -11.28
C LEU A 126 14.87 -29.44 -11.67
N SER A 127 14.09 -29.81 -10.68
CA SER A 127 12.76 -30.40 -10.80
C SER A 127 11.69 -29.33 -11.07
N TRP A 128 10.55 -29.77 -11.61
CA TRP A 128 9.43 -28.86 -11.83
C TRP A 128 8.84 -28.34 -10.50
N GLU A 129 8.87 -29.16 -9.46
CA GLU A 129 8.41 -28.79 -8.12
C GLU A 129 9.20 -27.60 -7.56
N GLU A 130 10.52 -27.59 -7.75
CA GLU A 130 11.38 -26.47 -7.33
C GLU A 130 11.08 -25.19 -8.11
N VAL A 131 10.77 -25.28 -9.41
CA VAL A 131 10.33 -24.11 -10.20
C VAL A 131 9.01 -23.55 -9.67
N VAL A 132 8.06 -24.41 -9.34
CA VAL A 132 6.77 -23.99 -8.75
C VAL A 132 6.97 -23.37 -7.37
N ASN A 133 7.88 -23.89 -6.55
CA ASN A 133 8.18 -23.31 -5.25
C ASN A 133 8.86 -21.94 -5.39
N PHE A 134 9.79 -21.80 -6.33
CA PHE A 134 10.39 -20.50 -6.67
C PHE A 134 9.34 -19.48 -7.13
N GLU A 135 8.42 -19.88 -8.02
CA GLU A 135 7.30 -19.03 -8.47
C GLU A 135 6.46 -18.54 -7.28
N LYS A 136 6.14 -19.43 -6.34
CA LYS A 136 5.39 -19.08 -5.12
C LYS A 136 6.15 -18.11 -4.23
N GLU A 137 7.44 -18.34 -3.99
CA GLU A 137 8.29 -17.46 -3.18
C GLU A 137 8.37 -16.05 -3.79
N VAL A 138 8.61 -15.96 -5.11
CA VAL A 138 8.65 -14.69 -5.84
C VAL A 138 7.30 -13.97 -5.78
N SER A 139 6.20 -14.69 -6.03
CA SER A 139 4.85 -14.13 -6.00
C SER A 139 4.49 -13.61 -4.62
N ALA A 140 4.82 -14.36 -3.57
CA ALA A 140 4.60 -13.93 -2.19
C ALA A 140 5.43 -12.68 -1.85
N ALA A 141 6.70 -12.64 -2.24
CA ALA A 141 7.57 -11.48 -2.00
C ALA A 141 7.05 -10.22 -2.72
N ILE A 142 6.61 -10.36 -3.97
CA ILE A 142 5.98 -9.28 -4.75
C ILE A 142 4.70 -8.78 -4.05
N ASN A 143 3.80 -9.69 -3.69
CA ASN A 143 2.53 -9.33 -3.05
C ASN A 143 2.77 -8.62 -1.71
N ASN A 144 3.68 -9.15 -0.88
CA ASN A 144 4.03 -8.54 0.40
C ASN A 144 4.62 -7.14 0.23
N PHE A 145 5.48 -6.95 -0.78
CA PHE A 145 6.07 -5.64 -1.08
C PHE A 145 5.03 -4.62 -1.56
N ILE A 146 4.12 -5.03 -2.45
CA ILE A 146 3.03 -4.16 -2.91
C ILE A 146 2.12 -3.82 -1.74
N ASN A 147 1.65 -4.83 -1.00
CA ASN A 147 0.71 -4.65 0.10
C ASN A 147 1.27 -3.75 1.20
N SER A 148 2.56 -3.86 1.54
CA SER A 148 3.15 -3.02 2.57
C SER A 148 3.13 -1.53 2.19
N ILE A 149 3.41 -1.21 0.93
CA ILE A 149 3.36 0.17 0.43
C ILE A 149 1.92 0.69 0.46
N PHE A 150 0.97 -0.07 -0.09
CA PHE A 150 -0.43 0.35 -0.14
C PHE A 150 -1.05 0.47 1.27
N ASP A 151 -0.75 -0.45 2.18
CA ASP A 151 -1.20 -0.40 3.57
C ASP A 151 -0.71 0.88 4.27
N ASP A 152 0.59 1.19 4.16
CA ASP A 152 1.16 2.41 4.73
C ASP A 152 0.51 3.68 4.16
N ARG A 153 0.24 3.72 2.85
CA ARG A 153 -0.39 4.88 2.20
C ARG A 153 -1.84 5.04 2.63
N LEU A 154 -2.59 3.94 2.70
CA LEU A 154 -3.98 3.94 3.11
C LEU A 154 -4.12 4.33 4.58
N LYS A 155 -3.25 3.81 5.45
CA LYS A 155 -3.20 4.19 6.87
C LYS A 155 -2.96 5.68 7.05
N LEU A 156 -2.02 6.26 6.29
CA LEU A 156 -1.77 7.71 6.32
C LEU A 156 -3.00 8.52 5.86
N GLY A 157 -3.64 8.09 4.76
CA GLY A 157 -4.87 8.71 4.28
C GLY A 157 -6.02 8.64 5.29
N SER A 158 -6.23 7.48 5.91
CA SER A 158 -7.23 7.31 6.98
C SER A 158 -6.94 8.18 8.19
N GLN A 159 -5.67 8.24 8.62
CA GLN A 159 -5.27 9.11 9.73
C GLN A 159 -5.58 10.59 9.43
N ALA A 160 -5.29 11.05 8.22
CA ALA A 160 -5.59 12.43 7.82
C ALA A 160 -7.10 12.73 7.83
N LEU A 161 -7.94 11.79 7.40
CA LEU A 161 -9.40 11.92 7.48
C LEU A 161 -9.89 11.97 8.93
N VAL A 162 -9.34 11.11 9.79
CA VAL A 162 -9.61 11.11 11.24
C VAL A 162 -9.26 12.46 11.87
N GLU A 163 -8.08 12.99 11.58
CA GLU A 163 -7.65 14.31 12.05
C GLU A 163 -8.60 15.42 11.57
N ALA A 164 -9.01 15.39 10.30
CA ALA A 164 -9.97 16.35 9.76
C ALA A 164 -11.37 16.28 10.43
N MET A 165 -11.82 15.08 10.81
CA MET A 165 -13.08 14.91 11.55
C MET A 165 -12.98 15.39 12.99
N ILE A 166 -11.87 15.14 13.67
CA ILE A 166 -11.61 15.68 15.01
C ILE A 166 -11.66 17.20 14.96
N PHE A 167 -10.98 17.81 13.97
CA PHE A 167 -11.05 19.25 13.74
C PHE A 167 -12.49 19.73 13.56
N TYR A 168 -13.27 19.06 12.71
CA TYR A 168 -14.66 19.45 12.44
C TYR A 168 -15.51 19.41 13.73
N ASN A 169 -15.35 18.37 14.55
CA ASN A 169 -16.06 18.24 15.83
C ASN A 169 -15.69 19.36 16.80
N GLU A 170 -14.39 19.62 16.99
CA GLU A 170 -13.92 20.71 17.85
C GLU A 170 -14.39 22.09 17.36
N PHE A 171 -14.41 22.27 16.04
CA PHE A 171 -14.88 23.50 15.42
C PHE A 171 -16.38 23.71 15.62
N LEU A 172 -17.20 22.67 15.44
CA LEU A 172 -18.64 22.73 15.68
C LEU A 172 -18.96 23.16 17.11
N GLU A 173 -18.29 22.58 18.11
CA GLU A 173 -18.53 22.92 19.53
C GLU A 173 -18.22 24.40 19.84
N LYS A 174 -17.33 25.01 19.06
CA LYS A 174 -16.96 26.43 19.18
C LYS A 174 -17.90 27.38 18.41
N GLN A 175 -18.82 26.86 17.58
CA GLN A 175 -19.77 27.71 16.86
C GLN A 175 -20.86 28.25 17.79
N GLU A 176 -21.07 29.56 17.77
CA GLU A 176 -22.12 30.23 18.55
C GLU A 176 -23.51 29.68 18.21
N ARG A 177 -23.77 29.35 16.93
CA ARG A 177 -24.99 28.68 16.49
C ARG A 177 -25.21 27.36 17.24
N TYR A 178 -24.18 26.53 17.34
CA TYR A 178 -24.26 25.22 17.99
C TYR A 178 -24.57 25.33 19.49
N GLN A 179 -24.14 26.43 20.14
CA GLN A 179 -24.48 26.73 21.53
C GLN A 179 -25.95 27.18 21.71
N GLN A 180 -26.58 27.69 20.65
CA GLN A 180 -27.98 28.13 20.63
C GLN A 180 -28.95 27.03 20.14
N GLU A 181 -28.43 25.91 19.62
CA GLU A 181 -29.22 24.79 19.12
C GLU A 181 -29.92 24.00 20.23
N THR A 182 -31.12 23.51 19.91
CA THR A 182 -31.85 22.61 20.80
C THR A 182 -31.06 21.30 21.00
N PRO A 183 -31.23 20.60 22.14
CA PRO A 183 -30.58 19.30 22.35
C PRO A 183 -30.83 18.31 21.21
N ALA A 184 -32.04 18.28 20.64
CA ALA A 184 -32.40 17.38 19.54
C ALA A 184 -31.66 17.70 18.21
N GLN A 185 -31.41 18.97 17.92
CA GLN A 185 -30.62 19.37 16.75
C GLN A 185 -29.16 18.94 16.89
N ARG A 186 -28.56 19.18 18.06
CA ARG A 186 -27.20 18.74 18.37
C ARG A 186 -27.05 17.22 18.32
N GLU A 187 -28.04 16.48 18.80
CA GLU A 187 -28.04 15.02 18.76
C GLU A 187 -28.15 14.49 17.32
N THR A 188 -28.92 15.16 16.45
CA THR A 188 -29.04 14.82 15.04
C THR A 188 -27.72 15.04 14.28
N GLU A 189 -27.05 16.17 14.49
CA GLU A 189 -25.76 16.45 13.84
C GLU A 189 -24.65 15.52 14.37
N ARG A 190 -24.63 15.25 15.68
CA ARG A 190 -23.72 14.28 16.29
C ARG A 190 -23.93 12.86 15.73
N ALA A 191 -25.18 12.43 15.56
CA ALA A 191 -25.49 11.13 14.96
C ALA A 191 -25.01 11.02 13.50
N TRP A 192 -25.08 12.12 12.72
CA TRP A 192 -24.52 12.15 11.36
C TRP A 192 -22.99 11.97 11.38
N ILE A 193 -22.29 12.67 12.26
CA ILE A 193 -20.84 12.55 12.44
C ILE A 193 -20.45 11.12 12.87
N ASP A 194 -21.18 10.54 13.83
CA ASP A 194 -20.96 9.17 14.29
C ASP A 194 -21.17 8.15 13.16
N SER A 195 -22.13 8.40 12.26
CA SER A 195 -22.33 7.59 11.05
C SER A 195 -21.12 7.67 10.12
N GLN A 196 -20.54 8.85 9.91
CA GLN A 196 -19.33 9.01 9.09
C GLN A 196 -18.13 8.25 9.71
N TRP A 197 -18.00 8.28 11.04
CA TRP A 197 -17.00 7.49 11.76
C TRP A 197 -17.17 5.98 11.57
N ALA A 198 -18.41 5.50 11.58
CA ALA A 198 -18.71 4.10 11.33
C ALA A 198 -18.36 3.69 9.89
N GLU A 199 -18.61 4.56 8.91
CA GLU A 199 -18.25 4.31 7.51
C GLU A 199 -16.74 4.22 7.30
N ILE A 200 -15.95 5.13 7.91
CA ILE A 200 -14.48 5.06 7.84
C ILE A 200 -13.96 3.76 8.44
N LYS A 201 -14.42 3.39 9.64
CA LYS A 201 -14.01 2.12 10.28
C LYS A 201 -14.39 0.90 9.44
N LYS A 202 -15.50 0.97 8.72
CA LYS A 202 -15.93 -0.09 7.80
C LYS A 202 -15.02 -0.15 6.56
N LEU A 203 -14.63 0.99 6.01
CA LEU A 203 -13.68 1.08 4.90
C LEU A 203 -12.30 0.57 5.31
N GLU A 204 -11.78 0.96 6.48
CA GLU A 204 -10.52 0.46 7.03
C GLU A 204 -10.52 -1.08 7.12
N LYS A 205 -11.57 -1.66 7.72
CA LYS A 205 -11.73 -3.13 7.78
C LYS A 205 -11.85 -3.77 6.40
N GLY A 206 -12.55 -3.13 5.47
CA GLY A 206 -12.69 -3.61 4.10
C GLY A 206 -11.34 -3.64 3.37
N ILE A 207 -10.52 -2.61 3.56
CA ILE A 207 -9.16 -2.51 3.04
C ILE A 207 -8.28 -3.61 3.65
N GLU A 208 -8.31 -3.81 4.98
CA GLU A 208 -7.56 -4.88 5.64
C GLU A 208 -7.88 -6.26 5.08
N LEU A 209 -9.15 -6.53 4.76
CA LEU A 209 -9.58 -7.79 4.13
C LEU A 209 -9.10 -7.94 2.68
N ILE A 210 -9.02 -6.86 1.92
CA ILE A 210 -8.53 -6.86 0.54
C ILE A 210 -7.01 -7.03 0.51
N LEU A 211 -6.29 -6.38 1.42
CA LEU A 211 -4.82 -6.44 1.50
C LEU A 211 -4.32 -7.74 2.12
N ASN A 212 -5.13 -8.39 2.96
CA ASN A 212 -4.86 -9.73 3.50
C ASN A 212 -5.91 -10.74 3.01
N PRO A 213 -5.95 -11.08 1.70
CA PRO A 213 -6.89 -12.06 1.20
C PRO A 213 -6.43 -13.47 1.61
N PHE A 214 -6.70 -13.82 2.88
CA PHE A 214 -6.45 -15.08 3.58
C PHE A 214 -4.98 -15.44 3.95
N PRO A 215 -4.77 -16.13 5.10
CA PRO A 215 -3.47 -16.64 5.58
C PRO A 215 -2.95 -17.86 4.80
#